data_AF-A0A5N7ZLL5-F1
#
_entry.id   AF-A0A5N7ZLL5-F1
#
_cell.length_a   1.000
_cell.length_b   1.000
_cell.length_c   1.000
_cell.angle_alpha   90.00
_cell.angle_beta   90.00
_cell.angle_gamma   90.00
#
_symmetry.space_group_name_H-M   'P 1'
#
loop_
_entity.id
_entity.type
_entity.pdbx_description
1 polymer ?
#
loop_
_entity_poly.entity_id
_entity_poly.type
_entity_poly.pdbx_seq_one_letter_code
_entity_poly.pdbx_strand_id
1 'polypeptide(L)' 'MSTIKATLTRTYRNEPLAVLDGGPFVILERTPEQLRALAAALEAVAVAAEKRPCTGRHWLPGRMEVQA' A
#
# COMPACT_ATOMS: atom_id res chain seq x y z
N MET A 1 -0.29 7.58 15.10
CA MET A 1 -1.30 7.37 14.03
C MET A 1 -0.87 8.16 12.82
N SER A 2 -0.50 7.49 11.75
CA SER A 2 -0.23 8.14 10.46
C SER A 2 -1.56 8.52 9.82
N THR A 3 -1.79 9.82 9.63
CA THR A 3 -2.98 10.33 8.95
C THR A 3 -2.74 10.30 7.44
N ILE A 4 -3.58 9.59 6.69
CA ILE A 4 -3.58 9.64 5.22
C ILE A 4 -4.53 10.77 4.81
N LYS A 5 -4.08 11.75 4.02
CA LYS A 5 -5.01 12.70 3.39
C LYS A 5 -5.46 12.13 2.06
N ALA A 6 -6.74 12.25 1.78
CA ALA A 6 -7.34 11.77 0.55
C ALA A 6 -8.28 12.84 0.00
N THR A 7 -8.20 13.06 -1.30
CA THR A 7 -9.18 13.84 -2.06
C THR A 7 -10.09 12.84 -2.77
N LEU A 8 -11.37 12.86 -2.45
CA LEU A 8 -12.38 12.02 -3.10
C LEU A 8 -12.93 12.77 -4.31
N THR A 9 -12.88 12.14 -5.47
CA THR A 9 -13.30 12.73 -6.75
C THR A 9 -13.88 11.65 -7.67
N ARG A 10 -13.98 11.96 -8.96
CA ARG A 10 -14.45 11.03 -9.99
C ARG A 10 -13.60 11.14 -11.25
N THR A 11 -13.59 10.07 -12.04
CA THR A 11 -13.00 10.07 -13.39
C THR A 11 -13.86 10.89 -14.36
N TYR A 12 -13.33 11.15 -15.57
CA TYR A 12 -14.10 11.75 -16.67
C TYR A 12 -15.38 10.96 -17.01
N ARG A 13 -15.40 9.65 -16.74
CA ARG A 13 -16.54 8.75 -16.98
C ARG A 13 -17.54 8.68 -15.82
N ASN A 14 -17.39 9.54 -14.81
CA ASN A 14 -18.19 9.54 -13.57
C ASN A 14 -17.98 8.32 -12.66
N GLU A 15 -16.84 7.63 -12.77
CA GLU A 15 -16.50 6.52 -11.86
C GLU A 15 -15.81 7.07 -10.60
N PRO A 16 -15.98 6.43 -9.43
CA PRO A 16 -15.36 6.89 -8.19
C PRO A 16 -13.84 6.83 -8.27
N LEU A 17 -13.17 7.88 -7.81
CA LEU A 17 -11.71 8.00 -7.78
C LEU A 17 -11.26 8.60 -6.46
N ALA A 18 -10.17 8.10 -5.91
CA ALA A 18 -9.52 8.68 -4.74
C ALA A 18 -8.07 9.04 -5.08
N VAL A 19 -7.68 10.26 -4.69
CA VAL A 19 -6.31 10.77 -4.80
C VAL A 19 -5.73 10.80 -3.40
N LEU A 20 -4.68 10.02 -3.15
CA LEU A 20 -4.00 9.97 -1.85
C LEU A 20 -2.86 10.99 -1.84
N ASP A 21 -2.93 11.93 -0.91
CA ASP A 21 -1.97 13.02 -0.71
C ASP A 21 -1.45 13.03 0.73
N GLY A 22 -0.23 12.56 0.96
CA GLY A 22 0.38 12.53 2.29
C GLY A 22 1.15 11.24 2.53
N GLY A 23 2.28 11.37 3.24
CA GLY A 23 3.28 10.30 3.37
C GLY A 23 2.66 9.00 3.89
N PRO A 24 2.91 7.84 3.25
CA PRO A 24 3.98 7.47 2.29
C PRO A 24 3.64 7.65 0.79
N PHE A 25 2.54 8.30 0.44
CA PHE A 25 2.08 8.41 -0.95
C PHE A 25 2.36 9.82 -1.52
N VAL A 26 2.84 9.88 -2.76
CA VAL A 26 3.01 11.12 -3.52
C VAL A 26 1.97 11.10 -4.63
N ILE A 27 0.88 11.85 -4.45
CA ILE A 27 -0.23 12.06 -5.41
C ILE A 27 -0.57 10.75 -6.14
N LEU A 28 -1.17 9.80 -5.40
CA LEU A 28 -1.53 8.49 -5.94
C LEU A 28 -3.01 8.44 -6.26
N GLU A 29 -3.36 8.40 -7.55
CA GLU A 29 -4.73 8.23 -8.02
C GLU A 29 -5.08 6.74 -8.17
N ARG A 30 -6.13 6.28 -7.47
CA ARG A 30 -6.60 4.89 -7.53
C ARG A 30 -8.12 4.82 -7.46
N THR A 31 -8.68 3.86 -8.19
CA THR A 31 -10.09 3.49 -8.04
C THR A 31 -10.31 2.77 -6.70
N PRO A 32 -11.54 2.68 -6.18
CA PRO A 32 -11.83 1.93 -4.97
C PRO A 32 -11.39 0.46 -5.02
N GLU A 33 -11.50 -0.19 -6.18
CA GLU A 33 -11.05 -1.58 -6.36
C GLU A 33 -9.53 -1.69 -6.22
N GLN A 34 -8.79 -0.79 -6.86
CA GLN A 34 -7.33 -0.76 -6.78
C GLN A 34 -6.84 -0.43 -5.35
N LEU A 35 -7.58 0.39 -4.60
CA LEU A 35 -7.26 0.66 -3.19
C LEU A 35 -7.44 -0.59 -2.30
N ARG A 36 -8.47 -1.40 -2.56
CA ARG A 36 -8.68 -2.67 -1.82
C ARG A 36 -7.59 -3.68 -2.15
N ALA A 37 -7.21 -3.79 -3.42
CA ALA A 37 -6.08 -4.59 -3.88
C ALA A 37 -4.78 -4.18 -3.18
N LEU A 38 -4.49 -2.86 -3.15
CA LEU A 38 -3.33 -2.32 -2.44
C LEU A 38 -3.34 -2.66 -0.95
N ALA A 39 -4.50 -2.54 -0.29
CA ALA A 39 -4.64 -2.89 1.12
C ALA A 39 -4.34 -4.37 1.38
N ALA A 40 -4.83 -5.27 0.52
CA ALA A 40 -4.55 -6.71 0.63
C ALA A 40 -3.06 -7.02 0.42
N ALA A 41 -2.41 -6.36 -0.53
CA ALA A 41 -0.97 -6.52 -0.75
C ALA A 41 -0.14 -6.01 0.44
N LEU A 42 -0.50 -4.85 1.01
CA LEU A 42 0.17 -4.32 2.21
C LEU A 42 0.03 -5.25 3.41
N GLU A 43 -1.13 -5.86 3.59
CA GLU A 43 -1.36 -6.86 4.64
C GLU A 43 -0.47 -8.10 4.44
N ALA A 44 -0.36 -8.62 3.21
CA ALA A 44 0.51 -9.74 2.91
C ALA A 44 2.00 -9.43 3.19
N VAL A 45 2.45 -8.19 2.91
CA VAL A 45 3.79 -7.72 3.27
C VAL A 45 3.98 -7.71 4.79
N ALA A 46 3.01 -7.20 5.55
CA ALA A 46 3.08 -7.17 7.02
C ALA A 46 3.20 -8.59 7.60
N VAL A 47 2.35 -9.52 7.16
CA VAL A 47 2.40 -10.93 7.57
C VAL A 47 3.73 -11.59 7.23
N ALA A 48 4.29 -11.31 6.04
CA ALA A 48 5.58 -11.84 5.65
C ALA A 48 6.73 -11.26 6.49
N ALA A 49 6.65 -9.98 6.84
CA ALA A 49 7.63 -9.33 7.70
C ALA A 49 7.62 -9.91 9.12
N GLU A 50 6.45 -10.17 9.70
CA GLU A 50 6.31 -10.78 11.03
C GLU A 50 6.87 -12.20 11.09
N LYS A 51 6.71 -12.98 10.02
CA LYS A 51 7.22 -14.36 9.94
C LYS A 51 8.72 -14.44 9.71
N ARG A 52 9.37 -13.34 9.31
CA ARG A 52 10.77 -13.36 8.91
C ARG A 52 11.67 -13.46 10.13
N PRO A 53 12.57 -14.47 10.21
CA PRO A 53 13.55 -14.55 11.28
C PRO A 53 14.50 -13.34 11.24
N CYS A 54 14.57 -12.58 12.35
CA CYS A 54 15.41 -11.39 12.48
C CYS A 54 16.68 -11.63 13.31
N THR A 55 17.07 -12.88 13.52
CA THR A 55 18.22 -13.26 14.36
C THR A 55 19.43 -13.67 13.53
N GLY A 56 20.65 -13.34 14.00
CA GLY A 56 21.91 -13.81 13.43
C GLY A 56 22.90 -12.68 13.13
N ARG A 57 24.21 -12.97 13.24
CA ARG A 57 25.31 -11.99 13.09
C ARG A 57 25.47 -11.45 11.67
N HIS A 58 24.92 -12.16 10.67
CA HIS A 58 24.95 -11.81 9.25
C HIS A 58 23.53 -11.71 8.67
N TRP A 59 22.66 -10.92 9.30
CA TRP A 59 21.34 -10.66 8.76
C TRP A 59 21.46 -9.96 7.39
N LEU A 60 20.87 -10.56 6.35
CA LEU A 60 20.85 -10.03 4.99
C LEU A 60 19.42 -9.62 4.62
N PRO A 61 19.19 -8.48 3.94
CA PRO A 61 17.88 -8.10 3.43
C PRO A 61 17.29 -9.14 2.49
N GLY A 62 16.02 -9.51 2.70
CA GLY A 62 15.23 -10.35 1.80
C GLY A 62 14.38 -9.45 0.92
N ARG A 63 14.20 -9.84 -0.33
CA ARG A 63 13.32 -9.18 -1.30
C ARG A 63 12.12 -10.08 -1.56
N MET A 64 10.94 -9.49 -1.69
CA MET A 64 9.73 -10.18 -2.11
C MET A 64 8.93 -9.26 -3.02
N GLU A 65 8.18 -9.87 -3.93
CA GLU A 65 7.19 -9.17 -4.74
C GLU A 65 5.80 -9.63 -4.28
N VAL A 66 4.89 -8.68 -4.13
CA VAL A 66 3.50 -8.96 -3.77
C VAL A 66 2.63 -8.36 -4.86
N GLN A 67 1.79 -9.20 -5.47
CA GLN A 67 0.81 -8.75 -6.44
C GLN A 67 -0.44 -8.28 -5.69
N ALA A 68 -0.93 -7.11 -6.10
CA ALA A 68 -2.17 -6.50 -5.64
C ALA A 68 -3.26 -6.76 -6.69
#